data_AF-A0A087UWV8-F1
#
_entry.id   AF-A0A087UWV8-F1
#
_cell.length_a   1.000
_cell.length_b   1.000
_cell.length_c   1.000
_cell.angle_alpha   90.00
_cell.angle_beta   90.00
_cell.angle_gamma   90.00
#
_symmetry.space_group_name_H-M   'P 1'
#
loop_
_entity.id
_entity.type
_entity.pdbx_description
1 polymer ?
#
loop_
_entity_poly.entity_id
_entity_poly.type
_entity_poly.pdbx_seq_one_letter_code
_entity_poly.pdbx_strand_id
1 'polypeptide(L)'
;MMMQNDLYTNLHLTGLISRLACYPQPLLRSFLLNPSLVFQPTVRSLLQVLGSLKHKVDSYSYTVDNYEELVNQSKQFLLSREEHLPLPLANRVYSDSLSRARCSTVPELQRGEPRRRSLTSFLFRKSNFLKNREHSFSKEPTLESISDGHGYRYVSKPTPYSLEGEMESVKAKNAILCAIVLEEFLKELAAIAQ
;
A
#
# COMPACT_ATOMS: atom_id res chain seq x y z
N MET A 1 7.15 12.31 -0.66
CA MET A 1 5.95 12.17 0.18
C MET A 1 5.21 10.91 -0.27
N MET A 2 4.17 10.92 -1.12
CA MET A 2 3.48 9.65 -1.46
C MET A 2 4.35 8.62 -2.22
N MET A 3 5.23 9.06 -3.14
CA MET A 3 6.15 8.17 -3.88
C MET A 3 7.17 7.44 -2.99
N GLN A 4 7.41 7.93 -1.77
CA GLN A 4 8.35 7.35 -0.82
C GLN A 4 7.64 6.53 0.25
N ASN A 5 6.32 6.69 0.36
CA ASN A 5 5.51 6.00 1.34
C ASN A 5 5.16 4.60 0.86
N ASP A 6 4.99 3.69 1.80
CA ASP A 6 4.43 2.38 1.52
C ASP A 6 2.97 2.50 1.06
N LEU A 7 2.53 1.53 0.25
CA LEU A 7 1.16 1.44 -0.27
C LEU A 7 0.09 1.58 0.81
N TYR A 8 0.25 0.95 1.98
CA TYR A 8 -0.76 1.02 3.05
C TYR A 8 -0.93 2.42 3.62
N THR A 9 0.17 3.16 3.76
CA THR A 9 0.13 4.54 4.24
C THR A 9 -0.62 5.41 3.23
N ASN A 10 -0.32 5.24 1.94
CA ASN A 10 -1.01 5.95 0.88
C ASN A 10 -2.51 5.63 0.86
N LEU A 11 -2.89 4.34 0.94
CA LEU A 11 -4.30 3.91 1.00
C LEU A 11 -5.04 4.44 2.23
N HIS A 12 -4.38 4.50 3.39
CA HIS A 12 -5.00 5.01 4.60
C HIS A 12 -5.21 6.53 4.52
N LEU A 13 -4.23 7.26 3.99
CA LEU A 13 -4.33 8.70 3.78
C LEU A 13 -5.41 9.04 2.76
N THR A 14 -5.42 8.40 1.60
CA THR A 14 -6.46 8.64 0.58
C THR A 14 -7.84 8.27 1.11
N GLY A 15 -7.99 7.10 1.75
CA GLY A 15 -9.27 6.69 2.34
C GLY A 15 -9.76 7.61 3.47
N LEU A 16 -8.86 8.21 4.27
CA LEU A 16 -9.23 9.21 5.27
C LEU A 16 -9.71 10.50 4.60
N ILE A 17 -9.03 10.96 3.54
CA ILE A 17 -9.45 12.14 2.78
C ILE A 17 -10.79 11.89 2.09
N SER A 18 -11.00 10.72 1.47
CA SER A 18 -12.28 10.35 0.86
C SER A 18 -13.42 10.38 1.88
N ARG A 19 -13.22 9.77 3.06
CA ARG A 19 -14.22 9.83 4.13
C ARG A 19 -14.48 11.27 4.60
N LEU A 20 -13.44 12.09 4.74
CA LEU A 20 -13.60 13.51 5.08
C LEU A 20 -14.43 14.25 4.04
N ALA A 21 -14.21 13.97 2.76
CA ALA A 21 -14.99 14.55 1.65
C ALA A 21 -16.47 14.13 1.67
N CYS A 22 -16.79 12.96 2.23
CA CYS A 22 -18.16 12.47 2.38
C CYS A 22 -18.92 13.03 3.60
N TYR A 23 -18.28 13.77 4.51
CA TYR A 23 -18.99 14.32 5.67
C TYR A 23 -20.02 15.38 5.24
N PRO A 24 -21.17 15.47 5.94
CA PRO A 24 -22.24 16.43 5.64
C PRO A 24 -21.87 17.89 5.97
N GLN A 25 -20.61 18.18 6.33
CA GLN A 25 -20.19 19.52 6.71
C GLN A 25 -19.81 20.34 5.46
N PRO A 26 -20.58 21.39 5.09
CA PRO A 26 -20.40 22.10 3.82
C PRO A 26 -19.05 22.79 3.71
N LEU A 27 -18.46 23.22 4.84
CA LEU A 27 -17.12 23.82 4.89
C LEU A 27 -16.02 22.82 4.49
N LEU A 28 -16.09 21.59 5.00
CA LEU A 28 -15.09 20.56 4.73
C LEU A 28 -15.19 20.09 3.27
N ARG A 29 -16.42 19.87 2.78
CA ARG A 29 -16.66 19.55 1.37
C ARG A 29 -16.17 20.67 0.46
N SER A 30 -16.47 21.93 0.80
CA SER A 30 -15.98 23.08 0.03
C SER A 30 -14.45 23.13 0.04
N PHE A 31 -13.82 23.02 1.22
CA PHE A 31 -12.36 23.06 1.34
C PHE A 31 -11.65 21.99 0.49
N LEU A 32 -12.19 20.78 0.46
CA LEU A 32 -11.58 19.65 -0.26
C LEU A 32 -11.90 19.64 -1.75
N LEU A 33 -13.13 19.98 -2.14
CA LEU A 33 -13.66 19.73 -3.49
C LEU A 33 -13.94 20.99 -4.31
N ASN A 34 -14.06 22.18 -3.69
CA ASN A 34 -14.40 23.39 -4.42
C ASN A 34 -13.14 24.01 -5.09
N PRO A 35 -13.06 24.02 -6.43
CA PRO A 35 -11.91 24.58 -7.15
C PRO A 35 -11.86 26.12 -7.13
N SER A 36 -12.97 26.78 -6.79
CA SER A 36 -13.11 28.24 -6.82
C SER A 36 -12.78 28.91 -5.48
N LEU A 37 -12.44 28.14 -4.45
CA LEU A 37 -12.02 28.73 -3.17
C LEU A 37 -10.68 29.44 -3.31
N VAL A 38 -10.67 30.72 -2.92
CA VAL A 38 -9.46 31.52 -2.85
C VAL A 38 -8.79 31.25 -1.50
N PHE A 39 -7.71 30.47 -1.55
CA PHE A 39 -6.85 30.25 -0.39
C PHE A 39 -5.81 31.37 -0.27
N GLN A 40 -5.28 31.56 0.93
CA GLN A 40 -4.07 32.35 1.12
C GLN A 40 -2.91 31.68 0.36
N PRO A 41 -1.91 32.45 -0.15
CA PRO A 41 -0.82 31.91 -0.96
C PRO A 41 0.03 30.85 -0.26
N THR A 42 -0.01 30.80 1.08
CA THR A 42 0.69 29.81 1.90
C THR A 42 -0.08 28.49 2.06
N VAL A 43 -1.38 28.48 1.75
CA VAL A 43 -2.25 27.32 1.92
C VAL A 43 -2.54 26.73 0.54
N ARG A 44 -2.03 25.52 0.30
CA ARG A 44 -2.31 24.80 -0.95
C ARG A 44 -3.65 24.07 -0.85
N SER A 45 -4.45 24.18 -1.90
CA SER A 45 -5.67 23.38 -2.04
C SER A 45 -5.32 21.91 -2.32
N LEU A 46 -6.28 21.02 -2.06
CA LEU A 46 -6.13 19.60 -2.39
C LEU A 46 -5.84 19.41 -3.89
N LEU A 47 -6.54 20.14 -4.77
CA LEU A 47 -6.30 20.11 -6.21
C LEU A 47 -4.86 20.51 -6.58
N GLN A 48 -4.29 21.53 -5.93
CA GLN A 48 -2.90 21.94 -6.16
C GLN A 48 -1.90 20.88 -5.71
N VAL A 49 -2.17 20.24 -4.56
CA VAL A 49 -1.34 19.14 -4.06
C VAL A 49 -1.41 17.95 -5.01
N LEU A 50 -2.60 17.58 -5.48
CA LEU A 50 -2.81 16.50 -6.44
C LEU A 50 -2.17 16.79 -7.79
N GLY A 51 -2.29 18.01 -8.30
CA GLY A 51 -1.61 18.44 -9.53
C GLY A 51 -0.08 18.37 -9.41
N SER A 52 0.47 18.81 -8.27
CA SER A 52 1.91 18.68 -7.99
C SER A 52 2.36 17.23 -7.90
N LEU A 53 1.53 16.35 -7.32
CA LEU A 53 1.81 14.93 -7.22
C LEU A 53 1.74 14.24 -8.59
N LYS A 54 0.72 14.54 -9.39
CA LYS A 54 0.59 14.07 -10.78
C LYS A 54 1.85 14.40 -11.57
N HIS A 55 2.29 15.66 -11.52
CA HIS A 55 3.49 16.08 -12.25
C HIS A 55 4.75 15.31 -11.82
N LYS A 56 4.87 14.97 -10.53
CA LYS A 56 5.97 14.13 -10.02
C LYS A 56 5.86 12.68 -10.49
N VAL A 57 4.66 12.11 -10.53
CA VAL A 57 4.42 10.77 -11.06
C VAL A 57 4.75 10.71 -12.54
N ASP A 58 4.24 11.67 -13.33
CA ASP A 58 4.52 11.78 -14.77
C ASP A 58 6.03 11.96 -15.03
N SER A 59 6.70 12.81 -14.23
CA SER A 59 8.15 12.99 -14.35
C SER A 59 8.91 11.69 -14.07
N TYR A 60 8.42 10.89 -13.12
CA TYR A 60 9.02 9.61 -12.76
C TYR A 60 8.80 8.53 -13.82
N SER A 61 7.66 8.53 -14.53
CA SER A 61 7.40 7.54 -15.58
C SER A 61 8.42 7.61 -16.74
N TYR A 62 9.03 8.78 -16.98
CA TYR A 62 10.10 8.91 -17.98
C TYR A 62 11.46 8.38 -17.50
N THR A 63 11.63 8.15 -16.20
CA THR A 63 12.92 7.67 -15.63
C THR A 63 13.01 6.16 -15.51
N VAL A 64 11.89 5.44 -15.63
CA VAL A 64 11.81 4.00 -15.42
C VAL A 64 11.52 3.29 -16.74
N ASP A 65 12.37 2.35 -17.10
CA ASP A 65 12.15 1.50 -18.27
C ASP A 65 10.96 0.56 -18.05
N ASN A 66 10.21 0.28 -19.12
CA ASN A 66 9.02 -0.59 -19.10
C ASN A 66 7.97 -0.19 -18.05
N TYR A 67 7.84 1.11 -17.77
CA TYR A 67 6.92 1.63 -16.75
C TYR A 67 5.48 1.12 -16.91
N GLU A 68 4.93 1.14 -18.13
CA GLU A 68 3.58 0.67 -18.44
C GLU A 68 3.37 -0.82 -18.10
N GLU A 69 4.36 -1.66 -18.40
CA GLU A 69 4.29 -3.09 -18.05
C GLU A 69 4.30 -3.28 -16.53
N LEU A 70 5.16 -2.54 -15.83
CA LEU A 70 5.29 -2.60 -14.37
C LEU A 70 4.02 -2.12 -13.66
N VAL A 71 3.35 -1.10 -14.22
CA VAL A 71 2.03 -0.65 -13.76
C VAL A 71 1.00 -1.75 -13.95
N ASN A 72 0.93 -2.38 -15.13
CA ASN A 72 -0.03 -3.46 -15.40
C ASN A 72 0.18 -4.67 -14.50
N GLN A 73 1.43 -5.11 -14.31
CA GLN A 73 1.78 -6.18 -13.37
C GLN A 73 1.37 -5.82 -11.94
N SER A 74 1.62 -4.58 -11.52
CA SER A 74 1.23 -4.10 -10.19
C SER A 74 -0.29 -4.05 -10.00
N LYS A 75 -1.06 -3.66 -11.03
CA LYS A 75 -2.53 -3.71 -11.01
C LYS A 75 -3.03 -5.15 -10.83
N GLN A 76 -2.51 -6.10 -11.60
CA GLN A 76 -2.86 -7.52 -11.46
C GLN A 76 -2.52 -8.09 -10.08
N PHE A 77 -1.37 -7.69 -9.52
CA PHE A 77 -0.97 -8.06 -8.16
C PHE A 77 -1.98 -7.56 -7.11
N LEU A 78 -2.45 -6.31 -7.22
CA LEU A 78 -3.43 -5.75 -6.30
C LEU A 78 -4.80 -6.43 -6.41
N LEU A 79 -5.26 -6.70 -7.63
CA LEU A 79 -6.51 -7.42 -7.89
C LEU A 79 -6.48 -8.84 -7.32
N SER A 80 -5.41 -9.59 -7.60
CA SER A 80 -5.24 -10.96 -7.05
C SER A 80 -5.25 -10.96 -5.52
N ARG A 81 -4.69 -9.90 -4.93
CA ARG A 81 -4.65 -9.74 -3.48
C ARG A 81 -6.02 -9.41 -2.88
N GLU A 82 -6.83 -8.64 -3.59
CA GLU A 82 -8.21 -8.34 -3.21
C GLU A 82 -9.07 -9.60 -3.24
N GLU A 83 -8.96 -10.43 -4.29
CA GLU A 83 -9.70 -11.70 -4.43
C GLU A 83 -9.44 -12.66 -3.25
N HIS A 84 -8.22 -12.67 -2.74
CA HIS A 84 -7.83 -13.50 -1.60
C HIS A 84 -8.17 -12.88 -0.23
N LEU A 85 -8.78 -11.69 -0.18
CA LEU A 85 -9.17 -11.04 1.06
C LEU A 85 -10.50 -11.65 1.55
N PRO A 86 -10.55 -12.27 2.74
CA PRO A 86 -11.76 -12.91 3.23
C PRO A 86 -12.90 -11.89 3.33
N LEU A 87 -14.09 -12.29 2.86
CA LEU A 87 -15.31 -11.48 2.68
C LEU A 87 -15.77 -10.55 3.84
N PRO A 88 -15.43 -10.71 5.15
CA PRO A 88 -15.94 -9.81 6.18
C PRO A 88 -15.49 -8.34 6.07
N LEU A 89 -14.46 -8.04 5.28
CA LEU A 89 -13.94 -6.67 5.08
C LEU A 89 -14.40 -6.02 3.78
N ALA A 90 -14.73 -6.79 2.74
CA ALA A 90 -15.24 -6.28 1.47
C ALA A 90 -16.62 -5.60 1.64
N ASN A 91 -17.49 -6.16 2.49
CA ASN A 91 -18.82 -5.59 2.74
C ASN A 91 -18.80 -4.30 3.59
N ARG A 92 -17.70 -3.94 4.25
CA ARG A 92 -17.63 -2.72 5.07
C ARG A 92 -17.47 -1.43 4.27
N VAL A 93 -17.11 -1.51 2.99
CA VAL A 93 -16.92 -0.33 2.14
C VAL A 93 -18.24 0.17 1.54
N TYR A 94 -19.28 -0.68 1.49
CA TYR A 94 -20.57 -0.35 0.84
C TYR A 94 -21.81 -0.49 1.73
N SER A 95 -21.70 -1.03 2.94
CA SER A 95 -22.84 -1.18 3.86
C SER A 95 -22.65 -0.31 5.09
N ASP A 96 -23.09 0.95 5.01
CA ASP A 96 -23.71 1.58 6.19
C ASP A 96 -24.87 2.48 5.77
N SER A 97 -25.84 1.86 5.10
CA SER A 97 -27.22 2.31 5.09
C SER A 97 -27.86 1.95 6.45
N LEU A 98 -28.01 2.98 7.28
CA LEU A 98 -29.09 3.17 8.26
C LEU A 98 -29.89 1.90 8.62
N SER A 99 -29.35 1.05 9.49
CA SER A 99 -30.14 -0.01 10.13
C SER A 99 -29.84 -0.13 11.62
N ARG A 100 -30.39 0.84 12.37
CA ARG A 100 -31.20 0.59 13.57
C ARG A 100 -30.56 -0.31 14.64
N ALA A 101 -29.56 0.21 15.33
CA ALA A 101 -29.15 -0.31 16.63
C ALA A 101 -30.27 -0.06 17.66
N ARG A 102 -31.21 -1.00 17.78
CA ARG A 102 -32.05 -1.12 18.98
C ARG A 102 -31.17 -1.63 20.11
N CYS A 103 -31.03 -0.79 21.13
CA CYS A 103 -30.51 -1.14 22.42
C CYS A 103 -31.40 -2.21 23.07
N SER A 104 -30.83 -3.34 23.49
CA SER A 104 -31.41 -4.22 24.51
C SER A 104 -30.33 -5.11 25.14
N THR A 105 -30.06 -4.83 26.43
CA THR A 105 -29.77 -5.80 27.51
C THR A 105 -28.54 -6.72 27.41
N VAL A 106 -27.55 -6.44 28.25
CA VAL A 106 -26.53 -7.39 28.79
C VAL A 106 -27.02 -7.92 30.17
N PRO A 107 -26.42 -8.95 30.81
CA PRO A 107 -25.41 -9.94 30.35
C PRO A 107 -25.70 -11.40 30.77
N GLU A 108 -25.10 -12.40 30.12
CA GLU A 108 -24.86 -13.70 30.78
C GLU A 108 -23.48 -14.27 30.43
N LEU A 109 -22.69 -14.48 31.48
CA LEU A 109 -21.33 -15.00 31.46
C LEU A 109 -21.36 -16.53 31.37
N GLN A 110 -20.88 -17.11 30.27
CA GLN A 110 -20.46 -18.51 30.26
C GLN A 110 -19.01 -18.66 29.78
N ARG A 111 -18.21 -18.86 30.83
CA ARG A 111 -16.89 -19.46 30.97
C ARG A 111 -16.63 -20.63 30.01
N GLY A 112 -15.55 -20.54 29.21
CA GLY A 112 -14.95 -21.69 28.51
C GLY A 112 -14.00 -21.35 27.36
N GLU A 113 -12.68 -21.54 27.60
CA GLU A 113 -11.62 -21.75 26.59
C GLU A 113 -11.13 -20.55 25.72
N PRO A 114 -9.93 -20.64 25.10
CA PRO A 114 -8.62 -20.48 25.71
C PRO A 114 -7.93 -19.17 25.25
N ARG A 115 -6.98 -18.68 26.06
CA ARG A 115 -5.95 -17.66 25.77
C ARG A 115 -6.25 -16.69 24.61
N ARG A 116 -6.68 -15.47 25.00
CA ARG A 116 -6.62 -14.21 24.23
C ARG A 116 -5.55 -14.27 23.11
N ARG A 117 -5.99 -14.40 21.86
CA ARG A 117 -5.14 -14.13 20.70
C ARG A 117 -4.96 -12.63 20.61
N SER A 118 -3.93 -12.15 21.31
CA SER A 118 -3.50 -10.75 21.28
C SER A 118 -3.22 -10.32 19.85
N LEU A 119 -3.67 -9.11 19.49
CA LEU A 119 -3.47 -8.46 18.19
C LEU A 119 -1.98 -8.33 17.80
N THR A 120 -1.06 -8.64 18.71
CA THR A 120 0.38 -8.72 18.47
C THR A 120 0.79 -9.93 17.60
N SER A 121 -0.04 -10.97 17.44
CA SER A 121 0.33 -12.17 16.66
C SER A 121 0.38 -11.93 15.14
N PHE A 122 -0.21 -10.83 14.64
CA PHE A 122 -0.08 -10.44 13.24
C PHE A 122 1.21 -9.66 12.93
N LEU A 123 1.89 -9.13 13.96
CA LEU A 123 3.13 -8.39 13.77
C LEU A 123 4.32 -9.33 13.50
N PHE A 124 4.35 -10.52 14.12
CA PHE A 124 5.46 -11.46 13.93
C PHE A 124 5.27 -12.45 12.77
N ARG A 125 4.07 -12.57 12.19
CA ARG A 125 3.84 -13.39 10.97
C ARG A 125 4.16 -12.64 9.67
N LYS A 126 4.37 -11.33 9.74
CA LYS A 126 4.67 -10.47 8.57
C LYS A 126 6.09 -10.65 8.01
N SER A 127 6.99 -11.35 8.71
CA SER A 127 8.40 -11.51 8.30
C SER A 127 8.68 -12.69 7.35
N ASN A 128 7.85 -13.74 7.32
CA ASN A 128 8.23 -14.98 6.61
C ASN A 128 7.37 -15.31 5.39
N PHE A 129 6.26 -14.61 5.15
CA PHE A 129 5.36 -14.94 4.04
C PHE A 129 5.68 -14.18 2.74
N LEU A 130 6.43 -13.09 2.80
CA LEU A 130 6.98 -12.42 1.62
C LEU A 130 8.26 -13.08 1.09
N LYS A 131 8.79 -14.10 1.78
CA LYS A 131 10.03 -14.79 1.38
C LYS A 131 9.79 -16.07 0.55
N ASN A 132 8.55 -16.53 0.38
CA ASN A 132 8.29 -17.89 -0.10
C ASN A 132 7.63 -17.99 -1.47
N ARG A 133 7.75 -16.98 -2.33
CA ARG A 133 7.27 -17.07 -3.71
C ARG A 133 8.06 -16.26 -4.73
N GLU A 134 9.36 -16.14 -4.51
CA GLU A 134 10.30 -15.95 -5.61
C GLU A 134 10.87 -17.31 -6.00
N HIS A 135 10.87 -17.58 -7.30
CA HIS A 135 11.40 -18.77 -7.93
C HIS A 135 12.77 -19.16 -7.36
N SER A 136 12.85 -20.36 -6.79
CA SER A 136 13.90 -21.35 -7.04
C SER A 136 15.26 -20.82 -7.48
N PHE A 137 16.02 -20.24 -6.55
CA PHE A 137 17.48 -20.31 -6.54
C PHE A 137 17.94 -20.22 -5.09
N SER A 138 17.75 -21.31 -4.35
CA SER A 138 18.59 -21.58 -3.18
C SER A 138 20.03 -21.60 -3.68
N LYS A 139 20.71 -20.45 -3.62
CA LYS A 139 22.16 -20.37 -3.79
C LYS A 139 22.77 -20.97 -2.54
N GLU A 140 22.79 -22.29 -2.50
CA GLU A 140 23.62 -23.04 -1.58
C GLU A 140 25.06 -22.50 -1.68
N PRO A 141 25.75 -22.31 -0.54
CA PRO A 141 27.15 -21.90 -0.56
C PRO A 141 27.92 -22.96 -1.35
N THR A 142 28.46 -22.58 -2.51
CA THR A 142 29.17 -23.52 -3.37
C THR A 142 30.51 -23.84 -2.73
N LEU A 143 30.76 -25.14 -2.50
CA LEU A 143 32.03 -25.66 -2.03
C LEU A 143 33.01 -25.67 -3.21
N GLU A 144 34.04 -24.83 -3.14
CA GLU A 144 35.16 -24.86 -4.08
C GLU A 144 36.33 -25.62 -3.43
N SER A 145 36.89 -26.60 -4.15
CA SER A 145 38.11 -27.29 -3.74
C SER A 145 39.31 -26.39 -3.99
N ILE A 146 40.16 -26.21 -2.98
CA ILE A 146 41.40 -25.43 -3.11
C ILE A 146 42.36 -26.20 -4.03
N SER A 147 43.00 -25.51 -4.98
CA SER A 147 43.88 -26.09 -6.02
C SER A 147 45.04 -26.93 -5.47
N ASP A 148 45.41 -26.70 -4.20
CA ASP A 148 46.53 -27.36 -3.53
C ASP A 148 46.12 -28.67 -2.84
N GLY A 149 44.92 -29.19 -3.10
CA GLY A 149 44.46 -30.51 -2.62
C GLY A 149 44.14 -30.58 -1.11
N HIS A 150 44.39 -29.52 -0.36
CA HIS A 150 44.15 -29.46 1.09
C HIS A 150 42.85 -28.71 1.41
N GLY A 151 41.72 -29.38 1.16
CA GLY A 151 40.42 -29.02 1.72
C GLY A 151 39.49 -28.20 0.82
N TYR A 152 38.29 -27.99 1.35
CA TYR A 152 37.23 -27.23 0.69
C TYR A 152 37.05 -25.88 1.39
N ARG A 153 36.80 -24.83 0.61
CA ARG A 153 36.42 -23.52 1.13
C ARG A 153 35.00 -23.19 0.70
N TYR A 154 34.20 -22.73 1.66
CA TYR A 154 32.91 -22.12 1.37
C TYR A 154 33.15 -20.72 0.79
N VAL A 155 32.81 -20.54 -0.48
CA VAL A 155 32.87 -19.23 -1.14
C VAL A 155 31.45 -18.71 -1.29
N SER A 156 31.08 -17.77 -0.41
CA SER A 156 29.90 -16.94 -0.65
C SER A 156 30.26 -15.97 -1.78
N LYS A 157 29.86 -16.27 -3.02
CA LYS A 157 30.03 -15.33 -4.13
C LYS A 157 29.36 -14.02 -3.73
N PRO A 158 30.08 -12.89 -3.61
CA PRO A 158 29.44 -11.61 -3.38
C PRO A 158 28.55 -11.35 -4.59
N THR A 159 27.24 -11.32 -4.36
CA THR A 159 26.25 -10.91 -5.34
C THR A 159 26.58 -9.49 -5.81
N PRO A 160 26.57 -9.18 -7.12
CA PRO A 160 26.66 -7.81 -7.62
C PRO A 160 25.38 -6.98 -7.35
N TYR A 161 24.54 -7.40 -6.41
CA TYR A 161 23.39 -6.63 -5.94
C TYR A 161 23.90 -5.59 -4.94
N SER A 162 24.21 -4.40 -5.45
CA SER A 162 24.45 -3.22 -4.62
C SER A 162 23.20 -2.96 -3.78
N LEU A 163 23.37 -2.75 -2.47
CA LEU A 163 22.32 -2.29 -1.54
C LEU A 163 21.59 -1.04 -2.07
N GLU A 164 22.28 -0.25 -2.91
CA GLU A 164 21.73 0.91 -3.59
C GLU A 164 20.67 0.52 -4.64
N GLY A 165 20.90 -0.56 -5.39
CA GLY A 165 19.95 -1.06 -6.40
C GLY A 165 18.70 -1.70 -5.78
N GLU A 166 18.83 -2.34 -4.61
CA GLU A 166 17.67 -2.86 -3.86
C GLU A 166 16.81 -1.70 -3.33
N MET A 167 17.44 -0.67 -2.76
CA MET A 167 16.75 0.54 -2.30
C MET A 167 16.09 1.31 -3.46
N GLU A 168 16.72 1.33 -4.63
CA GLU A 168 16.19 1.92 -5.85
C GLU A 168 15.00 1.13 -6.40
N SER A 169 15.06 -0.21 -6.37
CA SER A 169 13.94 -1.09 -6.73
C SER A 169 12.72 -0.88 -5.83
N VAL A 170 12.92 -0.72 -4.51
CA VAL A 170 11.82 -0.42 -3.57
C VAL A 170 11.19 0.95 -3.85
N LYS A 171 12.00 1.96 -4.16
CA LYS A 171 11.50 3.29 -4.55
C LYS A 171 10.70 3.23 -5.85
N ALA A 172 11.17 2.49 -6.84
CA ALA A 172 10.46 2.28 -8.10
C ALA A 172 9.11 1.61 -7.88
N LYS A 173 9.09 0.54 -7.08
CA LYS A 173 7.86 -0.14 -6.69
C LYS A 173 6.88 0.80 -5.97
N ASN A 174 7.34 1.57 -4.98
CA ASN A 174 6.49 2.50 -4.25
C ASN A 174 5.95 3.62 -5.15
N ALA A 175 6.75 4.10 -6.10
CA ALA A 175 6.35 5.08 -7.10
C ALA A 175 5.23 4.56 -8.02
N ILE A 176 5.36 3.33 -8.53
CA ILE A 176 4.35 2.69 -9.38
C ILE A 176 3.05 2.47 -8.60
N LEU A 177 3.16 1.94 -7.38
CA LEU A 177 2.00 1.76 -6.51
C LEU A 177 1.33 3.10 -6.17
N CYS A 178 2.12 4.16 -5.96
CA CYS A 178 1.60 5.52 -5.77
C CYS A 178 0.83 6.02 -7.00
N ALA A 179 1.30 5.73 -8.22
CA ALA A 179 0.60 6.10 -9.44
C ALA A 179 -0.77 5.44 -9.53
N ILE A 180 -0.85 4.14 -9.23
CA ILE A 180 -2.11 3.39 -9.20
C ILE A 180 -3.07 3.94 -8.14
N VAL A 181 -2.56 4.18 -6.92
CA VAL A 181 -3.38 4.75 -5.82
C VAL A 181 -3.88 6.15 -6.17
N LEU A 182 -3.06 6.97 -6.82
CA LEU A 182 -3.46 8.30 -7.28
C LEU A 182 -4.58 8.21 -8.32
N GLU A 183 -4.44 7.31 -9.30
CA GLU A 183 -5.46 7.08 -10.35
C GLU A 183 -6.82 6.73 -9.73
N GLU A 184 -6.85 5.75 -8.83
CA GLU A 184 -8.09 5.30 -8.16
C GLU A 184 -8.66 6.38 -7.23
N PHE A 185 -7.81 7.08 -6.49
CA PHE A 185 -8.24 8.16 -5.62
C PHE A 185 -8.88 9.33 -6.38
N LEU A 186 -8.36 9.67 -7.56
CA LEU A 186 -8.96 10.72 -8.39
C LEU A 186 -10.35 10.31 -8.91
N LYS A 187 -10.54 9.02 -9.27
CA LYS A 187 -11.87 8.49 -9.64
C LYS A 187 -12.85 8.55 -8.47
N GLU A 188 -12.40 8.16 -7.27
CA GLU A 188 -13.21 8.21 -6.05
C GLU A 188 -13.61 9.66 -5.71
N LEU A 189 -12.65 10.59 -5.71
CA LEU A 189 -12.92 12.01 -5.47
C LEU A 189 -13.90 12.60 -6.49
N ALA A 190 -13.75 12.25 -7.77
CA ALA A 190 -14.66 12.69 -8.81
C ALA A 190 -16.09 12.19 -8.58
N ALA A 191 -16.26 10.95 -8.10
CA ALA A 191 -17.56 10.41 -7.75
C ALA A 191 -18.19 11.12 -6.53
N ILE A 192 -17.38 11.47 -5.52
CA ILE A 192 -17.86 12.18 -4.32
C ILE A 192 -18.26 13.64 -4.63
N ALA A 193 -17.59 14.26 -5.60
CA ALA A 193 -17.80 15.67 -5.95
C ALA A 193 -19.08 15.93 -6.76
N GLN A 194 -19.72 14.88 -7.32
CA GLN A 194 -21.03 14.96 -7.96
C GLN A 194 -22.12 15.43 -6.97
#